data_AF-A0A352Z8B3-F1
#
_entry.id   AF-A0A352Z8B3-F1
#
_cell.length_a   1.000
_cell.length_b   1.000
_cell.length_c   1.000
_cell.angle_alpha   90.00
_cell.angle_beta   90.00
_cell.angle_gamma   90.00
#
_symmetry.space_group_name_H-M   'P 1'
#
loop_
_entity.id
_entity.type
_entity.pdbx_description
1 polymer ?
#
loop_
_entity_poly.entity_id
_entity_poly.type
_entity_poly.pdbx_seq_one_letter_code
_entity_poly.pdbx_strand_id
1 'polypeptide(L)' 'MDRRLVVIKQGHVGQEGEELIENLSRLHGWQLETIELSKDEPLPKSLDDIKGLIILGGPINVYEQYTNPYMKVYFNP' A
#
# COMPACT_ATOMS: atom_id res chain seq x y z
N MET A 1 16.49 -0.65 -15.65
CA MET A 1 15.20 0.02 -15.40
C MET A 1 14.68 -0.54 -14.11
N ASP A 2 14.71 0.25 -13.04
CA ASP A 2 14.13 -0.16 -11.77
C ASP A 2 12.61 -0.22 -11.89
N ARG A 3 12.02 -1.32 -11.48
CA ARG A 3 10.56 -1.51 -11.47
C ARG A 3 10.06 -1.23 -10.06
N ARG A 4 9.38 -0.11 -9.84
CA ARG A 4 8.83 0.23 -8.53
C ARG A 4 7.53 -0.53 -8.29
N LEU A 5 7.42 -1.21 -7.15
CA LEU A 5 6.22 -1.88 -6.65
C LEU A 5 5.82 -1.23 -5.34
N VAL A 6 4.56 -0.82 -5.22
CA VAL A 6 4.01 -0.23 -4.00
C VAL A 6 3.05 -1.20 -3.33
N VAL A 7 3.26 -1.45 -2.04
CA VAL A 7 2.34 -2.20 -1.19
C VAL A 7 1.72 -1.25 -0.18
N ILE A 8 0.39 -1.12 -0.18
CA ILE A 8 -0.37 -0.35 0.79
C ILE A 8 -0.94 -1.31 1.84
N LYS A 9 -0.70 -1.02 3.12
CA LYS A 9 -1.26 -1.75 4.26
C LYS A 9 -1.86 -0.81 5.29
N GLN A 10 -2.74 -1.34 6.13
CA GLN A 10 -3.26 -0.64 7.30
C GLN A 10 -2.88 -1.42 8.56
N GLY A 11 -1.90 -0.93 9.32
CA GLY A 11 -1.47 -1.53 10.57
C GLY A 11 -0.74 -2.86 10.40
N HIS A 12 -0.93 -3.73 11.40
CA HIS A 12 -0.42 -5.09 11.38
C HIS A 12 -1.19 -5.91 10.35
N VAL A 13 -0.45 -6.59 9.47
CA VAL A 13 -1.00 -7.51 8.49
C VAL A 13 -0.86 -8.92 9.04
N GLY A 14 -1.80 -9.80 8.73
CA GLY A 14 -1.68 -11.20 9.12
C GLY A 14 -0.46 -11.86 8.46
N GLN A 15 -0.11 -13.07 8.92
CA GLN A 15 1.06 -13.82 8.47
C GLN A 15 1.19 -13.89 6.93
N GLU A 16 0.08 -14.16 6.21
CA GLU A 16 0.08 -14.21 4.74
C GLU A 16 0.52 -12.88 4.10
N GLY A 17 0.15 -11.75 4.71
CA GLY A 17 0.55 -10.42 4.24
C GLY A 17 2.03 -10.12 4.51
N GLU A 18 2.55 -10.56 5.66
CA GLU A 18 3.98 -10.43 5.97
C GLU A 18 4.83 -11.28 5.02
N GLU A 19 4.44 -12.54 4.79
CA GLU A 19 5.10 -13.45 3.86
C GLU A 19 5.06 -12.90 2.42
N LEU A 20 3.95 -12.28 2.00
CA LEU A 20 3.87 -11.63 0.70
C LEU A 20 4.87 -10.46 0.58
N ILE A 21 4.91 -9.55 1.55
CA ILE A 21 5.85 -8.42 1.56
C ILE A 21 7.30 -8.92 1.52
N GLU A 22 7.62 -9.94 2.32
CA GLU A 22 8.95 -10.54 2.32
C GLU A 22 9.31 -11.13 0.96
N ASN A 23 8.41 -11.91 0.35
CA ASN A 23 8.64 -12.50 -0.97
C ASN A 23 8.82 -11.43 -2.06
N LEU A 24 8.03 -10.36 -2.02
CA LEU A 24 8.14 -9.24 -2.96
C LEU A 24 9.46 -8.49 -2.81
N SER A 25 9.96 -8.33 -1.57
CA SER A 25 11.24 -7.65 -1.31
C SER A 25 12.45 -8.39 -1.90
N ARG A 26 12.31 -9.69 -2.18
CA ARG A 26 13.33 -10.55 -2.77
C ARG A 26 13.28 -10.60 -4.30
N LEU A 27 12.32 -9.93 -4.93
CA LEU A 27 12.20 -9.89 -6.39
C LEU A 27 13.33 -9.06 -7.01
N HIS A 28 14.25 -9.73 -7.70
CA HIS A 28 15.34 -9.06 -8.40
C HIS A 28 14.84 -8.04 -9.44
N GLY A 29 15.43 -6.85 -9.42
CA GLY A 29 15.11 -5.76 -10.34
C GLY A 29 13.82 -5.00 -10.00
N TRP A 30 13.25 -5.26 -8.83
CA TRP A 30 12.14 -4.48 -8.28
C TRP A 30 12.58 -3.70 -7.04
N GLN A 31 12.13 -2.45 -6.97
CA GLN A 31 12.19 -1.67 -5.75
C GLN A 31 10.83 -1.77 -5.07
N LEU A 32 10.81 -2.36 -3.87
CA LEU A 32 9.61 -2.44 -3.06
C LEU A 32 9.51 -1.21 -2.15
N GLU A 33 8.35 -0.57 -2.17
CA GLU A 33 7.94 0.45 -1.21
C GLU A 33 6.70 -0.03 -0.48
N THR A 34 6.71 0.06 0.85
CA THR A 34 5.57 -0.27 1.69
C THR A 34 5.05 1.01 2.31
N ILE A 35 3.76 1.28 2.17
CA ILE A 35 3.06 2.43 2.74
C ILE A 35 2.08 1.93 3.81
N GLU A 36 2.22 2.45 5.03
CA GLU A 36 1.37 2.13 6.17
C GLU A 36 0.40 3.28 6.48
N LEU A 37 -0.86 3.10 6.09
CA LEU A 37 -1.92 4.10 6.25
C LEU A 37 -2.15 4.49 7.73
N SER A 38 -2.00 3.54 8.64
CA SER A 38 -2.15 3.76 10.09
C SER A 38 -1.09 4.70 10.68
N LYS A 39 0.00 4.95 9.95
CA LYS A 39 1.06 5.88 10.32
C LYS A 39 0.96 7.23 9.59
N ASP A 40 -0.14 7.47 8.87
CA ASP A 40 -0.32 8.65 8.01
C ASP A 40 0.81 8.83 6.97
N GLU A 41 1.42 7.73 6.51
CA GLU A 41 2.41 7.77 5.44
C GLU A 41 1.76 8.25 4.13
N PRO A 42 2.47 9.09 3.34
CA PRO A 42 1.89 9.71 2.15
C PRO A 42 1.65 8.69 1.04
N LEU A 43 0.46 8.72 0.44
CA LEU A 43 0.20 8.01 -0.82
C LEU A 43 0.99 8.65 -1.98
N PRO A 44 1.36 7.85 -3.00
CA PRO A 44 2.04 8.38 -4.18
C PRO A 44 1.14 9.39 -4.91
N LYS A 45 1.72 10.52 -5.31
CA LYS A 45 1.00 11.60 -6.02
C LYS A 45 0.65 11.25 -7.46
N SER A 46 1.35 10.28 -8.05
CA SER A 46 1.13 9.75 -9.39
C SER A 46 1.45 8.25 -9.41
N LEU A 47 0.90 7.54 -10.38
CA LEU A 47 1.20 6.13 -10.64
C LEU A 47 2.14 5.93 -11.85
N ASP A 48 2.61 7.00 -12.50
CA ASP A 48 3.36 6.93 -13.77
C ASP A 48 4.64 6.07 -13.69
N ASP A 49 5.36 6.15 -12.56
CA ASP A 49 6.59 5.41 -12.30
C ASP A 49 6.36 4.09 -11.55
N ILE A 50 5.14 3.84 -11.09
CA ILE A 50 4.75 2.64 -10.35
C ILE A 50 4.35 1.54 -11.35
N LYS A 51 5.05 0.40 -11.29
CA LYS A 51 4.83 -0.76 -12.18
C LYS A 51 3.96 -1.84 -11.56
N GLY A 52 3.65 -1.71 -10.27
CA GLY A 52 2.65 -2.52 -9.59
C GLY A 52 2.15 -1.84 -8.33
N LEU A 53 0.88 -2.07 -8.02
CA LEU A 53 0.24 -1.61 -6.80
C LEU A 53 -0.49 -2.80 -6.17
N ILE A 54 -0.21 -3.06 -4.90
CA ILE A 54 -0.85 -4.10 -4.11
C ILE A 54 -1.46 -3.44 -2.89
N ILE A 55 -2.75 -3.65 -2.67
CA ILE A 55 -3.47 -3.15 -1.50
C ILE A 55 -3.82 -4.37 -0.66
N LEU A 56 -3.24 -4.47 0.53
CA LEU A 56 -3.50 -5.59 1.43
C LEU A 56 -4.85 -5.43 2.12
N GLY A 57 -5.48 -6.58 2.39
CA GLY A 57 -6.67 -6.62 3.24
C GLY A 57 -6.37 -6.12 4.65
N GLY A 58 -7.43 -5.77 5.37
CA GLY A 58 -7.37 -5.32 6.75
C GLY A 58 -8.78 -5.22 7.33
N PRO A 59 -8.92 -4.83 8.60
CA PRO A 59 -10.22 -4.69 9.26
C PRO A 59 -11.08 -3.52 8.72
N ILE A 60 -10.62 -2.80 7.68
CA ILE A 60 -11.37 -1.70 7.07
C ILE A 60 -12.55 -2.24 6.28
N ASN A 61 -13.75 -1.83 6.66
CA ASN A 61 -14.93 -2.00 5.83
C ASN A 61 -15.05 -0.83 4.84
N VAL A 62 -15.22 -1.11 3.55
CA VAL A 62 -15.36 -0.10 2.49
C VAL A 62 -16.52 0.88 2.69
N TYR A 63 -17.53 0.51 3.48
CA TYR A 63 -18.66 1.39 3.79
C TYR A 63 -18.38 2.37 4.94
N GLU A 64 -17.28 2.18 5.68
CA GLU A 64 -16.90 3.02 6.83
C GLU A 64 -16.07 4.23 6.42
N GLN A 65 -16.22 4.73 5.19
CA GLN A 65 -15.39 5.81 4.64
C GLN A 65 -15.43 7.09 5.48
N TYR A 66 -16.58 7.38 6.08
CA TYR A 66 -16.78 8.57 6.91
C TYR A 66 -16.24 8.44 8.33
N THR A 67 -16.07 7.21 8.81
CA THR A 67 -15.69 6.92 10.20
C THR A 67 -14.26 6.41 10.31
N ASN A 68 -13.71 5.84 9.23
CA ASN A 68 -12.36 5.34 9.18
C ASN A 68 -11.39 6.44 8.72
N PRO A 69 -10.47 6.90 9.59
CA PRO A 69 -9.58 8.01 9.29
C PRO A 69 -8.61 7.70 8.13
N TYR A 70 -8.48 6.44 7.70
CA TYR A 70 -7.55 6.01 6.67
C TYR A 70 -8.18 5.90 5.28
N MET A 71 -9.50 6.04 5.16
CA MET A 71 -10.19 6.07 3.87
C MET A 71 -10.44 7.51 3.40
N LYS A 72 -9.35 8.24 3.18
CA LYS A 72 -9.38 9.62 2.68
C LYS A 72 -9.52 9.62 1.16
N VAL A 73 -10.42 10.45 0.62
CA VAL A 73 -10.49 10.73 -0.82
C VAL A 73 -9.51 11.86 -1.13
N TYR A 74 -8.55 11.58 -2.01
CA TYR A 74 -7.63 12.59 -2.52
C TYR A 74 -8.18 13.12 -3.84
N PHE A 75 -8.54 14.39 -3.88
CA PHE A 75 -8.84 15.09 -5.13
C PHE A 75 -7.52 15.60 -5.70
N ASN A 76 -7.21 15.25 -6.95
CA ASN A 76 -6.13 15.88 -7.68
C ASN A 76 -6.71 17.14 -8.34
N PRO A 77 -6.36 18.36 -7.88
CA PRO A 77 -6.84 19.59 -8.49
C PRO A 77 -6.29 19.82 -9.90
#